data_AF-N1PB91-F1
#
_entry.id   AF-N1PB91-F1
#
_cell.length_a   1.000
_cell.length_b   1.000
_cell.length_c   1.000
_cell.angle_alpha   90.00
_cell.angle_beta   90.00
_cell.angle_gamma   90.00
#
_symmetry.space_group_name_H-M   'P 1'
#
loop_
_entity.id
_entity.type
_entity.pdbx_description
1 polymer ?
#
loop_
_entity_poly.entity_id
_entity_poly.type
_entity_poly.pdbx_seq_one_letter_code
_entity_poly.pdbx_strand_id
1 'polypeptide(L)'
;MAGIGEACGRQRRHQKSCLAQGRVDVYRRPDSKGCDFNARFISGVVCCKRQKRNFEDSEVVTWWKPHKCSPKCANGGRCIAPNQCACAQGYKGVWCQNPICPGGCIPHSECYKPGMCRCLIGFTGPKCQSRDRQCRPQCMHGGVCRLGKCTCPATHHGSHCQHGRQMIE
;
A
#
# COMPACT_ATOMS: atom_id res chain seq x y z
N MET A 1 -13.16 4.31 13.65
CA MET A 1 -13.88 5.15 12.66
C MET A 1 -14.36 6.39 13.39
N ALA A 2 -13.89 7.57 12.99
CA ALA A 2 -14.38 8.85 13.47
C ALA A 2 -15.07 9.54 12.29
N GLY A 3 -16.32 9.97 12.46
CA GLY A 3 -17.10 10.63 11.43
C GLY A 3 -17.48 12.04 11.87
N ILE A 4 -17.34 13.01 10.98
CA ILE A 4 -17.79 14.40 11.15
C ILE A 4 -19.05 14.55 10.31
N GLY A 5 -20.18 14.97 10.90
CA GLY A 5 -21.43 15.15 10.17
C GLY A 5 -22.44 16.01 10.91
N GLU A 6 -23.33 16.67 10.17
CA GLU A 6 -24.35 17.58 10.70
C GLU A 6 -25.40 16.90 11.60
N ALA A 7 -25.45 15.56 11.63
CA ALA A 7 -26.39 14.76 12.42
C ALA A 7 -25.95 14.49 13.87
N CYS A 8 -24.86 15.09 14.36
CA CYS A 8 -24.49 15.03 15.79
C CYS A 8 -25.46 15.88 16.64
N GLY A 9 -26.66 15.38 16.92
CA GLY A 9 -27.48 15.88 18.03
C GLY A 9 -26.72 15.78 19.35
N ARG A 10 -27.05 16.60 20.35
CA ARG A 10 -26.39 16.62 21.67
C ARG A 10 -26.57 15.27 22.37
N GLN A 11 -25.59 14.37 22.29
CA GLN A 11 -25.65 13.04 22.91
C GLN A 11 -25.06 13.06 24.34
N ARG A 12 -25.66 12.27 25.25
CA ARG A 12 -25.22 12.12 26.66
C ARG A 12 -24.42 10.83 26.87
N ARG A 13 -23.64 10.77 27.94
CA ARG A 13 -22.99 9.53 28.40
C ARG A 13 -24.00 8.39 28.47
N HIS A 14 -23.60 7.20 28.04
CA HIS A 14 -24.39 5.97 27.95
C HIS A 14 -25.49 5.92 26.87
N GLN A 15 -25.75 7.01 26.14
CA GLN A 15 -26.61 6.94 24.95
C GLN A 15 -25.93 6.18 23.81
N LYS A 16 -26.74 5.64 22.89
CA LYS A 16 -26.24 5.02 21.66
C LYS A 16 -25.70 6.09 20.72
N SER A 17 -24.48 5.89 20.26
CA SER A 17 -23.83 6.71 19.25
C SER A 17 -24.60 6.67 17.94
N CYS A 18 -24.81 7.83 17.32
CA CYS A 18 -25.41 7.92 15.99
C CYS A 18 -24.51 7.38 14.86
N LEU A 19 -23.19 7.26 15.08
CA LEU A 19 -22.23 6.82 14.07
C LEU A 19 -21.85 5.35 14.18
N ALA A 20 -21.62 4.88 15.41
CA ALA A 20 -21.09 3.54 15.65
C ALA A 20 -22.10 2.61 16.33
N GLN A 21 -23.31 3.10 16.66
CA GLN A 21 -24.34 2.41 17.47
C GLN A 21 -23.89 1.94 18.87
N GLY A 22 -22.59 1.99 19.19
CA GLY A 22 -22.02 1.72 20.51
C GLY A 22 -22.32 2.81 21.55
N ARG A 23 -22.07 2.51 22.83
CA ARG A 23 -22.33 3.45 23.94
C ARG A 23 -21.31 4.59 23.97
N VAL A 24 -21.77 5.79 24.35
CA VAL A 24 -20.90 6.95 24.57
C VAL A 24 -20.31 6.92 25.98
N ASP A 25 -18.99 6.80 26.08
CA ASP A 25 -18.32 6.70 27.39
C ASP A 25 -17.81 8.05 27.93
N VAL A 26 -17.58 9.04 27.05
CA VAL A 26 -17.15 10.42 27.36
C VAL A 26 -17.84 11.41 26.42
N TYR A 27 -18.22 12.61 26.91
CA TYR A 27 -18.86 13.67 26.11
C TYR A 27 -18.24 15.05 26.39
N ARG A 28 -18.30 15.98 25.41
CA ARG A 28 -17.77 17.35 25.55
C ARG A 28 -18.69 18.22 26.43
N ARG A 29 -18.10 19.01 27.34
CA ARG A 29 -18.82 20.05 28.10
C ARG A 29 -19.20 21.23 27.18
N PRO A 30 -20.27 21.98 27.49
CA PRO A 30 -20.70 23.14 26.68
C PRO A 30 -19.60 24.21 26.49
N ASP A 31 -18.66 24.34 27.43
CA ASP A 31 -17.77 25.51 27.52
C ASP A 31 -16.30 25.25 27.12
N SER A 32 -15.94 24.05 26.62
CA SER A 32 -14.56 23.76 26.21
C SER A 32 -14.34 24.04 24.71
N LYS A 33 -13.29 24.81 24.37
CA LYS A 33 -12.95 25.19 22.97
C LYS A 33 -12.35 24.06 22.10
N GLY A 34 -12.21 22.85 22.62
CA GLY A 34 -11.76 21.69 21.85
C GLY A 34 -11.91 20.40 22.65
N CYS A 35 -12.01 19.26 21.97
CA CYS A 35 -11.86 17.95 22.60
C CYS A 35 -10.43 17.49 22.35
N ASP A 36 -9.66 17.29 23.42
CA ASP A 36 -8.45 16.48 23.34
C ASP A 36 -8.82 15.04 23.72
N PHE A 37 -8.29 14.07 22.96
CA PHE A 37 -8.58 12.66 23.15
C PHE A 37 -7.34 11.82 22.88
N ASN A 38 -6.79 11.23 23.94
CA ASN A 38 -5.78 10.19 23.87
C ASN A 38 -6.34 8.93 24.49
N ALA A 39 -6.05 7.84 23.82
CA ALA A 39 -7.02 6.82 23.74
C ALA A 39 -6.32 5.46 23.81
N ARG A 40 -5.01 5.37 23.67
CA ARG A 40 -4.29 4.09 23.67
C ARG A 40 -5.01 2.93 22.93
N PHE A 41 -5.82 3.10 21.87
CA PHE A 41 -6.25 4.25 21.02
C PHE A 41 -7.72 4.81 21.11
N ILE A 42 -8.60 4.34 22.05
CA ILE A 42 -10.09 4.46 22.36
C ILE A 42 -11.05 4.51 21.15
N SER A 43 -12.05 3.63 21.23
CA SER A 43 -13.31 3.57 20.49
C SER A 43 -14.42 4.44 21.12
N GLY A 44 -14.83 5.51 20.44
CA GLY A 44 -15.96 6.38 20.86
C GLY A 44 -16.00 7.70 20.05
N VAL A 45 -17.16 8.36 19.98
CA VAL A 45 -17.41 9.51 19.07
C VAL A 45 -17.07 10.87 19.69
N VAL A 46 -16.42 11.73 18.90
CA VAL A 46 -16.19 13.16 19.19
C VAL A 46 -17.10 14.00 18.29
N CYS A 47 -17.91 14.89 18.87
CA CYS A 47 -18.65 15.92 18.11
C CYS A 47 -18.34 17.32 18.66
N CYS A 48 -18.02 18.25 17.75
CA CYS A 48 -17.87 19.69 18.02
C CYS A 48 -18.72 20.49 17.01
N LYS A 49 -19.42 21.54 17.47
CA LYS A 49 -19.84 22.72 16.67
C LYS A 49 -20.09 23.89 17.65
N ARG A 50 -19.94 25.18 17.34
CA ARG A 50 -20.08 25.89 16.05
C ARG A 50 -19.42 27.28 16.14
N GLN A 51 -18.62 27.71 15.15
CA GLN A 51 -18.32 29.14 14.99
C GLN A 51 -19.26 29.77 13.95
N LYS A 52 -19.83 30.92 14.31
CA LYS A 52 -20.67 31.74 13.42
C LYS A 52 -19.76 32.52 12.45
N ARG A 53 -20.13 32.42 11.17
CA ARG A 53 -19.82 33.24 10.00
C ARG A 53 -19.22 34.63 10.27
N ASN A 54 -18.02 34.85 9.74
CA ASN A 54 -17.66 35.89 8.74
C ASN A 54 -16.17 36.19 8.85
N PHE A 55 -15.35 35.77 7.89
CA PHE A 55 -14.16 36.51 7.49
C PHE A 55 -13.71 36.05 6.09
N GLU A 56 -13.57 37.03 5.21
CA GLU A 56 -13.06 36.91 3.85
C GLU A 56 -11.57 36.54 3.84
N ASP A 57 -11.25 35.71 2.86
CA ASP A 57 -9.95 35.40 2.28
C ASP A 57 -8.79 34.90 3.17
N SER A 58 -8.13 33.87 2.64
CA SER A 58 -6.90 33.23 3.15
C SER A 58 -7.04 32.23 4.31
N GLU A 59 -6.58 31.00 4.03
CA GLU A 59 -6.41 29.86 4.94
C GLU A 59 -7.68 29.12 5.37
N VAL A 60 -8.12 28.20 4.50
CA VAL A 60 -8.90 27.04 4.95
C VAL A 60 -8.05 26.25 5.94
N VAL A 61 -8.23 26.51 7.24
CA VAL A 61 -7.74 25.67 8.35
C VAL A 61 -8.47 24.32 8.27
N THR A 62 -8.05 23.49 7.32
CA THR A 62 -8.44 22.10 7.21
C THR A 62 -7.68 21.33 8.29
N TRP A 63 -8.36 21.01 9.38
CA TRP A 63 -7.88 20.08 10.42
C TRP A 63 -7.67 18.63 9.90
N TRP A 64 -7.72 18.42 8.58
CA TRP A 64 -7.43 17.18 7.86
C TRP A 64 -6.56 17.53 6.64
N LYS A 65 -5.25 17.73 6.84
CA LYS A 65 -4.29 17.60 5.75
C LYS A 65 -3.93 16.11 5.61
N PRO A 66 -4.32 15.42 4.52
CA PRO A 66 -3.94 14.02 4.33
C PRO A 66 -2.42 13.91 4.28
N HIS A 67 -1.87 12.99 5.07
CA HIS A 67 -0.42 12.77 5.11
C HIS A 67 0.08 12.37 3.72
N LYS A 68 1.15 13.03 3.27
CA LYS A 68 1.77 12.77 1.97
C LYS A 68 2.96 11.84 2.16
N CYS A 69 3.05 10.83 1.29
CA CYS A 69 4.22 9.98 1.16
C CYS A 69 4.86 10.19 -0.20
N SER A 70 6.19 10.29 -0.21
CA SER A 70 6.98 10.26 -1.42
C SER A 70 8.20 9.34 -1.20
N PRO A 71 8.24 8.14 -1.80
CA PRO A 71 7.27 7.56 -2.73
C PRO A 71 5.90 7.20 -2.10
N LYS A 72 4.90 6.91 -2.94
CA LYS A 72 3.58 6.44 -2.49
C LYS A 72 3.71 5.04 -1.86
N CYS A 73 2.88 4.75 -0.85
CA CYS A 73 2.75 3.40 -0.31
C CYS A 73 2.24 2.44 -1.40
N ALA A 74 2.89 1.29 -1.55
CA ALA A 74 2.53 0.24 -2.50
C ALA A 74 1.44 -0.69 -1.95
N ASN A 75 0.92 -1.56 -2.82
CA ASN A 75 0.08 -2.72 -2.45
C ASN A 75 -1.13 -2.39 -1.55
N GLY A 76 -1.78 -1.24 -1.77
CA GLY A 76 -2.94 -0.81 -0.99
C GLY A 76 -2.60 -0.22 0.39
N GLY A 77 -1.34 0.08 0.67
CA GLY A 77 -0.93 0.81 1.87
C GLY A 77 -1.43 2.26 1.87
N ARG A 78 -1.58 2.83 3.08
CA ARG A 78 -2.03 4.23 3.28
C ARG A 78 -1.02 5.03 4.07
N CYS A 79 -0.89 6.32 3.75
CA CYS A 79 -0.08 7.25 4.52
C CYS A 79 -0.75 7.56 5.85
N ILE A 80 -0.05 7.30 6.95
CA ILE A 80 -0.53 7.56 8.32
C ILE A 80 0.23 8.67 9.02
N ALA A 81 1.41 9.02 8.50
CA ALA A 81 2.19 10.20 8.85
C ALA A 81 3.02 10.59 7.62
N PRO A 82 3.68 11.76 7.60
CA PRO A 82 4.60 12.11 6.53
C PRO A 82 5.62 10.99 6.31
N ASN A 83 5.68 10.46 5.09
CA ASN A 83 6.59 9.36 4.72
C ASN A 83 6.47 8.08 5.56
N GLN A 84 5.32 7.85 6.21
CA GLN A 84 5.05 6.65 7.00
C GLN A 84 3.80 5.94 6.49
N CYS A 85 3.96 4.67 6.10
CA CYS A 85 2.89 3.84 5.58
C CYS A 85 2.33 2.87 6.62
N ALA A 86 1.01 2.74 6.67
CA ALA A 86 0.34 1.56 7.20
C ALA A 86 0.04 0.60 6.05
N CYS A 87 0.55 -0.63 6.15
CA CYS A 87 0.42 -1.63 5.10
C CYS A 87 -0.90 -2.39 5.18
N ALA A 88 -1.39 -2.81 4.01
CA ALA A 88 -2.50 -3.75 3.92
C ALA A 88 -2.08 -5.12 4.49
N GLN A 89 -3.09 -5.93 4.85
CA GLN A 89 -2.87 -7.26 5.40
C GLN A 89 -1.96 -8.10 4.48
N GLY A 90 -0.92 -8.69 5.05
CA GLY A 90 0.00 -9.55 4.31
C GLY A 90 1.13 -8.82 3.55
N TYR A 91 1.32 -7.52 3.77
CA TYR A 91 2.45 -6.74 3.22
C TYR A 91 3.29 -6.07 4.32
N LYS A 92 4.56 -5.81 4.02
CA LYS A 92 5.55 -5.19 4.90
C LYS A 92 6.54 -4.30 4.13
N GLY A 93 7.44 -3.67 4.87
CA GLY A 93 8.44 -2.74 4.35
C GLY A 93 8.00 -1.28 4.53
N VAL A 94 8.95 -0.36 4.43
CA VAL A 94 8.74 1.09 4.65
C VAL A 94 7.64 1.65 3.76
N TRP A 95 7.55 1.12 2.53
CA TRP A 95 6.57 1.54 1.52
C TRP A 95 5.57 0.43 1.19
N CYS A 96 5.43 -0.59 2.05
CA CYS A 96 4.54 -1.74 1.83
C CYS A 96 4.83 -2.53 0.54
N GLN A 97 6.08 -2.49 0.09
CA GLN A 97 6.50 -3.07 -1.18
C GLN A 97 6.71 -4.59 -1.12
N ASN A 98 6.90 -5.15 0.08
CA ASN A 98 7.26 -6.56 0.25
C ASN A 98 6.05 -7.38 0.72
N PRO A 99 5.63 -8.43 0.00
CA PRO A 99 4.62 -9.36 0.50
C PRO A 99 5.15 -10.23 1.65
N ILE A 100 4.24 -10.79 2.44
CA ILE A 100 4.51 -11.68 3.56
C ILE A 100 4.07 -13.09 3.18
N CYS A 101 4.99 -14.05 3.24
CA CYS A 101 4.70 -15.48 3.11
C CYS A 101 4.99 -16.16 4.46
N PRO A 102 3.94 -16.53 5.24
CA PRO A 102 4.11 -17.24 6.50
C PRO A 102 4.87 -18.56 6.30
N GLY A 103 5.85 -18.86 7.14
CA GLY A 103 6.73 -20.03 6.97
C GLY A 103 7.82 -19.87 5.90
N GLY A 104 7.86 -18.73 5.19
CA GLY A 104 8.81 -18.49 4.11
C GLY A 104 8.48 -19.24 2.83
N CYS A 105 9.27 -18.97 1.78
CA CYS A 105 9.22 -19.71 0.53
C CYS A 105 10.42 -20.67 0.46
N ILE A 106 10.30 -21.72 -0.36
CA ILE A 106 11.36 -22.70 -0.59
C ILE A 106 12.61 -22.08 -1.25
N PRO A 107 13.77 -22.76 -1.23
CA PRO A 107 14.95 -22.29 -1.95
C PRO A 107 14.67 -22.05 -3.44
N HIS A 108 15.34 -21.04 -4.02
CA HIS A 108 15.14 -20.59 -5.40
C HIS A 108 13.72 -20.13 -5.74
N SER A 109 12.97 -19.67 -4.75
CA SER A 109 11.65 -19.07 -4.94
C SER A 109 11.52 -17.75 -4.19
N GLU A 110 10.60 -16.90 -4.65
CA GLU A 110 10.30 -15.62 -4.03
C GLU A 110 8.81 -15.50 -3.69
N CYS A 111 8.54 -14.76 -2.62
CA CYS A 111 7.20 -14.35 -2.26
C CYS A 111 6.81 -13.18 -3.18
N TYR A 112 5.86 -13.39 -4.09
CA TYR A 112 5.42 -12.36 -5.04
C TYR A 112 4.04 -11.79 -4.69
N LYS A 113 3.27 -12.50 -3.86
CA LYS A 113 2.00 -12.07 -3.26
C LYS A 113 1.88 -12.65 -1.85
N PRO A 114 1.02 -12.09 -0.98
CA PRO A 114 0.82 -12.61 0.36
C PRO A 114 0.47 -14.11 0.33
N GLY A 115 1.29 -14.92 1.01
CA GLY A 115 1.14 -16.38 1.06
C GLY A 115 1.39 -17.12 -0.26
N MET A 116 1.81 -16.45 -1.34
CA MET A 116 2.06 -17.09 -2.64
C MET A 116 3.52 -16.94 -3.06
N CYS A 117 4.15 -18.09 -3.32
CA CYS A 117 5.52 -18.19 -3.79
C CYS A 117 5.56 -18.53 -5.28
N ARG A 118 6.58 -18.04 -6.00
CA ARG A 118 6.90 -18.47 -7.36
C ARG A 118 8.39 -18.76 -7.48
N CYS A 119 8.77 -19.63 -8.40
CA CYS A 119 10.19 -19.85 -8.69
C CYS A 119 10.85 -18.57 -9.21
N LEU A 120 12.11 -18.37 -8.81
CA LEU A 120 12.96 -17.34 -9.41
C LEU A 120 13.17 -17.64 -10.90
N ILE A 121 13.47 -16.59 -11.66
CA ILE A 121 13.78 -16.71 -13.09
C ILE A 121 14.94 -17.72 -13.26
N GLY A 122 14.76 -18.67 -14.18
CA GLY A 122 15.74 -19.74 -14.43
C GLY A 122 15.56 -20.98 -13.54
N PHE A 123 14.53 -21.04 -12.70
CA PHE A 123 14.17 -22.24 -11.93
C PHE A 123 12.74 -22.69 -12.23
N THR A 124 12.55 -24.01 -12.22
CA THR A 124 11.28 -24.67 -12.55
C THR A 124 11.10 -25.94 -11.73
N GLY A 125 9.91 -26.55 -11.84
CA GLY A 125 9.49 -27.72 -11.09
C GLY A 125 8.75 -27.38 -9.80
N PRO A 126 8.11 -28.37 -9.17
CA PRO A 126 7.22 -28.17 -8.01
C PRO A 126 7.94 -27.64 -6.77
N LYS A 127 9.27 -27.81 -6.68
CA LYS A 127 10.10 -27.28 -5.59
C LYS A 127 11.20 -26.33 -6.09
N CYS A 128 11.05 -25.76 -7.29
CA CYS A 128 12.05 -24.87 -7.90
C CYS A 128 13.48 -25.45 -7.91
N GLN A 129 13.60 -26.77 -8.00
CA GLN A 129 14.86 -27.49 -7.89
C GLN A 129 15.57 -27.68 -9.24
N SER A 130 14.82 -27.56 -10.34
CA SER A 130 15.34 -27.76 -11.69
C SER A 130 15.69 -26.41 -12.31
N ARG A 131 16.85 -26.30 -12.96
CA ARG A 131 17.16 -25.11 -13.77
C ARG A 131 16.30 -25.11 -15.03
N ASP A 132 15.66 -23.99 -15.31
CA ASP A 132 14.91 -23.79 -16.54
C ASP A 132 15.89 -23.74 -17.72
N ARG A 133 15.83 -24.77 -18.55
CA ARG A 133 16.65 -24.88 -19.77
C ARG A 133 15.92 -24.27 -20.97
N GLN A 134 14.67 -23.85 -20.81
CA GLN A 134 13.89 -23.16 -21.83
C GLN A 134 14.10 -21.66 -21.71
N CYS A 135 14.14 -20.99 -22.85
CA CYS A 135 14.19 -19.53 -22.89
C CYS A 135 12.78 -19.01 -22.74
N ARG A 136 12.48 -18.48 -21.55
CA ARG A 136 11.23 -17.80 -21.24
C ARG A 136 11.54 -16.40 -20.71
N PRO A 137 11.13 -15.32 -21.41
CA PRO A 137 10.49 -15.31 -22.72
C PRO A 137 11.35 -15.89 -23.85
N GLN A 138 10.70 -16.30 -24.94
CA GLN A 138 11.36 -16.89 -26.10
C GLN A 138 12.35 -15.91 -26.74
N CYS A 139 13.39 -16.45 -27.39
CA CYS A 139 14.35 -15.63 -28.14
C CYS A 139 13.67 -15.02 -29.36
N MET A 140 13.77 -13.71 -29.52
CA MET A 140 13.20 -12.96 -30.64
C MET A 140 14.17 -12.89 -31.83
N HIS A 141 13.67 -12.43 -32.98
CA HIS A 141 14.46 -12.12 -34.18
C HIS A 141 15.45 -13.22 -34.63
N GLY A 142 15.01 -14.49 -34.59
CA GLY A 142 15.82 -15.63 -35.01
C GLY A 142 16.90 -16.06 -34.02
N GLY A 143 16.85 -15.59 -32.77
CA GLY A 143 17.74 -16.05 -31.72
C GLY A 143 17.53 -17.53 -31.39
N VAL A 144 18.63 -18.25 -31.11
CA VAL A 144 18.60 -19.67 -30.76
C VAL A 144 18.70 -19.84 -29.25
N CYS A 145 17.78 -20.60 -28.66
CA CYS A 145 17.81 -20.92 -27.24
C CYS A 145 18.73 -22.10 -26.94
N ARG A 146 19.71 -21.91 -26.05
CA ARG A 146 20.53 -23.01 -25.51
C ARG A 146 20.66 -22.87 -24.00
N LEU A 147 20.15 -23.87 -23.25
CA LEU A 147 20.19 -23.92 -21.79
C LEU A 147 19.68 -22.64 -21.10
N GLY A 148 18.55 -22.10 -21.59
CA GLY A 148 17.94 -20.88 -21.03
C GLY A 148 18.62 -19.57 -21.44
N LYS A 149 19.68 -19.61 -22.26
CA LYS A 149 20.35 -18.42 -22.81
C LYS A 149 20.07 -18.27 -24.30
N CYS A 150 19.64 -17.08 -24.71
CA CYS A 150 19.49 -16.75 -26.13
C CYS A 150 20.84 -16.40 -26.74
N THR A 151 21.15 -17.03 -27.88
CA THR A 151 22.24 -16.61 -28.77
C THR A 151 21.65 -15.78 -29.89
N CYS A 152 22.02 -14.50 -29.96
CA CYS A 152 21.46 -13.56 -30.92
C CYS A 152 22.25 -13.50 -32.22
N PRO A 153 21.59 -13.28 -33.37
CA PRO A 153 22.26 -12.94 -34.62
C PRO A 153 23.06 -11.64 -34.49
N ALA A 154 24.04 -11.44 -35.37
CA ALA A 154 24.93 -10.26 -35.33
C ALA A 154 24.19 -8.91 -35.36
N THR A 155 22.98 -8.88 -35.93
CA THR A 155 22.11 -7.72 -36.10
C THR A 155 21.27 -7.38 -34.87
N HIS A 156 21.23 -8.23 -33.84
CA HIS A 156 20.39 -8.04 -32.65
C HIS A 156 21.17 -8.28 -31.36
N HIS A 157 20.68 -7.72 -30.25
CA HIS A 157 21.24 -7.89 -28.92
C HIS A 157 20.14 -7.83 -27.84
N GLY A 158 20.55 -8.01 -26.58
CA GLY A 158 19.65 -8.13 -25.43
C GLY A 158 19.52 -9.57 -24.96
N SER A 159 18.93 -9.77 -23.77
CA SER A 159 18.76 -11.09 -23.15
C SER A 159 17.85 -12.04 -23.95
N HIS A 160 16.96 -11.49 -24.78
CA HIS A 160 16.04 -12.22 -25.65
C HIS A 160 16.13 -11.73 -27.10
N CYS A 161 17.25 -11.13 -27.50
CA CYS A 161 17.47 -10.61 -28.87
C CYS A 161 16.43 -9.58 -29.31
N GLN A 162 15.90 -8.82 -28.35
CA GLN A 162 14.79 -7.89 -28.56
C GLN A 162 15.22 -6.54 -29.14
N HIS A 163 16.50 -6.18 -29.08
CA HIS A 163 17.00 -4.90 -29.55
C HIS A 163 17.80 -5.08 -30.85
N GLY A 164 17.53 -4.26 -31.86
CA GLY A 164 18.40 -4.16 -33.04
C GLY A 164 19.75 -3.54 -32.66
N ARG A 165 20.81 -3.97 -33.34
CA ARG A 165 22.09 -3.25 -33.33
C ARG A 165 22.03 -2.22 -34.46
N GLN A 166 21.92 -0.94 -34.10
CA GLN A 166 22.09 0.14 -35.08
C GLN A 166 23.53 0.12 -35.57
N MET A 167 23.70 -0.16 -36.86
CA MET A 167 24.95 0.11 -37.56
C MET A 167 24.94 1.62 -37.80
N ILE A 168 25.80 2.34 -37.09
CA ILE A 168 26.06 3.75 -37.40
C ILE A 168 26.91 3.71 -38.66
N GLU A 169 26.33 4.10 -39.80
CA GLU A 169 27.08 4.50 -41.00
C GLU A 169 27.71 5.87 -40.78
#